data_AF-A0AAW0HNY8-F1
#
_entry.id   AF-A0AAW0HNY8-F1
#
_cell.length_a   1.000
_cell.length_b   1.000
_cell.length_c   1.000
_cell.angle_alpha   90.00
_cell.angle_beta   90.00
_cell.angle_gamma   90.00
#
_symmetry.space_group_name_H-M   'P 1'
#
loop_
_entity.id
_entity.type
_entity.pdbx_description
1 polymer ?
#
loop_
_entity_poly.entity_id
_entity_poly.type
_entity_poly.pdbx_seq_one_letter_code
_entity_poly.pdbx_strand_id
1 'polypeptide(L)'
;MFITVMFGANCHLLVNSWCSLVTFIMHLKQKAQVPPEVTIALLAEDGHLVRLEEGMVQAPSMACSLLQEQGTYVLVQIIRGEDGAPTHYESLLDNLDDQYPELAGQSVGTQQAVV
;
A
#
# COMPACT_ATOMS: atom_id res chain seq x y z
N MET A 1 -17.16 4.03 4.16
CA MET A 1 -16.72 3.46 2.87
C MET A 1 -15.81 2.29 3.17
N PHE A 2 -16.03 1.12 2.59
CA PHE A 2 -15.16 -0.04 2.83
C PHE A 2 -14.31 -0.34 1.60
N ILE A 3 -13.09 -0.83 1.83
CA ILE A 3 -12.18 -1.36 0.81
C ILE A 3 -11.63 -2.72 1.27
N THR A 4 -11.06 -3.47 0.35
CA THR A 4 -10.39 -4.74 0.63
C THR A 4 -8.88 -4.55 0.57
N VAL A 5 -8.16 -4.96 1.61
CA VAL A 5 -6.69 -4.98 1.64
C VAL A 5 -6.20 -6.41 1.78
N MET A 6 -5.26 -6.81 0.92
CA MET A 6 -4.72 -8.16 0.81
C MET A 6 -3.27 -8.24 1.30
N PHE A 7 -2.94 -9.26 2.08
CA PHE A 7 -1.59 -9.54 2.59
C PHE A 7 -1.45 -10.98 3.10
N GLY A 8 -0.22 -11.40 3.40
CA GLY A 8 0.16 -12.73 3.89
C GLY A 8 -0.34 -13.87 3.00
N ALA A 9 -0.66 -14.99 3.63
CA ALA A 9 -1.25 -16.16 2.97
C ALA A 9 -2.73 -15.92 2.65
N ASN A 10 -3.01 -15.08 1.65
CA ASN A 10 -4.36 -14.75 1.15
C ASN A 10 -5.30 -14.21 2.23
N CYS A 11 -4.80 -13.35 3.13
CA CYS A 11 -5.68 -12.62 4.03
C CYS A 11 -6.37 -11.49 3.26
N HIS A 12 -7.69 -11.44 3.31
CA HIS A 12 -8.50 -10.33 2.81
C HIS A 12 -9.10 -9.58 3.99
N LEU A 13 -8.70 -8.33 4.16
CA LEU A 13 -9.13 -7.47 5.25
C LEU A 13 -10.07 -6.39 4.71
N LEU A 14 -11.35 -6.47 5.09
CA LEU A 14 -12.31 -5.41 4.83
C LEU A 14 -12.15 -4.30 5.87
N VAL A 15 -11.81 -3.08 5.44
CA VAL A 15 -11.53 -1.94 6.33
C VAL A 15 -12.34 -0.71 5.96
N ASN A 16 -12.82 0.00 6.98
CA ASN A 16 -13.51 1.28 6.79
C ASN A 16 -12.48 2.41 6.58
N SER A 17 -12.49 3.01 5.40
CA SER A 17 -11.61 4.14 5.06
C SER A 17 -12.15 5.49 5.55
N TRP A 18 -13.35 5.54 6.14
CA TRP A 18 -13.85 6.71 6.88
C TRP A 18 -13.26 6.77 8.30
N CYS A 19 -11.94 6.77 8.39
CA CYS A 19 -11.20 7.05 9.60
C CYS A 19 -9.97 7.91 9.26
N SER A 20 -9.29 8.42 10.29
CA SER A 20 -8.08 9.20 10.05
C SER A 20 -7.00 8.34 9.40
N LEU A 21 -6.17 8.95 8.54
CA LEU A 21 -5.11 8.22 7.85
C LEU A 21 -4.17 7.51 8.84
N VAL A 22 -3.83 8.16 9.96
CA VAL A 22 -3.04 7.59 11.07
C VAL A 22 -3.68 6.31 11.60
N THR A 23 -4.98 6.35 11.91
CA THR A 23 -5.72 5.19 12.47
C THR A 23 -5.76 4.06 11.45
N PHE A 24 -5.97 4.40 10.19
CA PHE A 24 -5.99 3.46 9.08
C PHE A 24 -4.65 2.73 8.94
N ILE A 25 -3.53 3.47 8.87
CA ILE A 25 -2.17 2.91 8.78
C ILE A 25 -1.86 2.00 9.97
N MET A 26 -2.13 2.48 11.19
CA MET A 26 -1.89 1.70 12.41
C MET A 26 -2.69 0.39 12.40
N HIS A 27 -3.95 0.44 11.98
CA HIS A 27 -4.80 -0.75 11.90
C HIS A 27 -4.28 -1.77 10.88
N LEU A 28 -3.88 -1.31 9.69
CA LEU A 28 -3.28 -2.19 8.67
C LEU A 28 -2.01 -2.87 9.20
N LYS A 29 -1.09 -2.10 9.79
CA LYS A 29 0.14 -2.63 10.37
C LYS A 29 -0.14 -3.66 11.45
N GLN A 30 -1.08 -3.37 12.35
CA GLN A 30 -1.48 -4.29 13.41
C GLN A 30 -2.01 -5.62 12.84
N LYS A 31 -2.88 -5.55 11.82
CA LYS A 31 -3.50 -6.74 11.22
C LYS A 31 -2.54 -7.56 10.38
N ALA A 32 -1.63 -6.90 9.66
CA ALA A 32 -0.59 -7.54 8.87
C ALA A 32 0.66 -7.92 9.69
N GLN A 33 0.67 -7.66 11.01
CA GLN A 33 1.82 -7.88 11.89
C GLN A 33 3.09 -7.18 11.40
N VAL A 34 2.93 -6.02 10.77
CA VAL A 34 4.02 -5.18 10.27
C VAL A 34 4.53 -4.29 11.40
N PRO A 35 5.85 -4.22 11.64
CA PRO A 35 6.41 -3.35 12.66
C PRO A 35 6.06 -1.86 12.46
N PRO A 36 5.88 -1.07 13.54
CA PRO A 36 5.49 0.33 13.45
C PRO A 36 6.43 1.21 12.60
N GLU A 37 7.72 0.91 12.58
CA GLU A 37 8.77 1.62 11.84
C GLU A 37 8.75 1.36 10.33
N VAL A 38 8.17 0.25 9.88
CA VAL A 38 8.10 -0.09 8.45
C VAL A 38 7.14 0.86 7.75
N THR A 39 7.57 1.50 6.67
CA THR A 39 6.68 2.33 5.86
C THR A 39 5.89 1.45 4.91
N ILE A 40 4.58 1.69 4.79
CA ILE A 40 3.69 0.88 3.94
C ILE A 40 2.99 1.76 2.90
N ALA A 41 2.59 1.14 1.79
CA ALA A 41 1.72 1.69 0.77
C ALA A 41 0.67 0.64 0.37
N LEU A 42 -0.24 1.04 -0.51
CA LEU A 42 -1.23 0.15 -1.13
C LEU A 42 -0.99 0.11 -2.63
N LEU A 43 -0.99 -1.08 -3.21
CA LEU A 43 -0.95 -1.31 -4.65
C LEU A 43 -2.34 -1.71 -5.11
N ALA A 44 -2.99 -0.90 -5.95
CA ALA A 44 -4.30 -1.20 -6.49
C ALA A 44 -4.25 -2.31 -7.55
N GLU A 45 -5.38 -2.95 -7.84
CA GLU A 45 -5.51 -3.96 -8.92
C GLU A 45 -5.17 -3.43 -10.31
N ASP A 46 -5.26 -2.11 -10.55
CA ASP A 46 -4.83 -1.48 -11.79
C ASP A 46 -3.32 -1.18 -11.84
N GLY A 47 -2.60 -1.50 -10.76
CA GLY A 47 -1.17 -1.24 -10.61
C GLY A 47 -0.81 0.09 -9.95
N HIS A 48 -1.79 0.95 -9.67
CA HIS A 48 -1.49 2.25 -9.09
C HIS A 48 -1.02 2.13 -7.63
N LEU A 49 0.15 2.71 -7.33
CA LEU A 49 0.70 2.81 -5.98
C LEU A 49 0.14 4.02 -5.23
N VAL A 50 -0.58 3.75 -4.14
CA VAL A 50 -1.12 4.74 -3.21
C VAL A 50 -0.21 4.82 -1.97
N ARG A 51 0.55 5.90 -1.86
CA ARG A 51 1.45 6.15 -0.71
C ARG A 51 0.64 6.61 0.50
N LEU A 52 0.82 5.93 1.63
CA LEU A 52 0.15 6.24 2.90
C LEU A 52 1.05 7.14 3.77
N GLU A 53 1.43 8.32 3.27
CA GLU A 53 2.36 9.22 3.96
C GLU A 53 1.71 10.47 4.53
N GLU A 54 2.15 10.84 5.73
CA GLU A 54 1.71 12.03 6.48
C GLU A 54 2.55 13.29 6.15
N GLY A 55 3.50 13.20 5.22
CA GLY A 55 4.57 14.19 5.02
C GLY A 55 4.25 15.38 4.10
N MET A 56 3.04 15.53 3.58
CA MET A 56 2.67 16.74 2.83
C MET A 56 2.13 17.80 3.80
N VAL A 57 2.42 19.08 3.54
CA VAL A 57 1.93 20.24 4.31
C VAL A 57 0.38 20.26 4.42
N GLN A 58 -0.30 19.48 3.59
CA GLN A 58 -1.70 19.08 3.72
C GLN A 58 -1.86 17.56 3.53
N ALA A 59 -1.32 16.77 4.46
CA ALA A 59 -1.56 15.34 4.45
C ALA A 59 -3.07 15.06 4.54
N PRO A 60 -3.57 14.02 3.83
CA PRO A 60 -4.96 13.64 3.92
C PRO A 60 -5.34 13.38 5.37
N SER A 61 -6.31 14.12 5.89
CA SER A 61 -6.82 13.90 7.25
C SER A 61 -7.54 12.55 7.35
N MET A 62 -8.11 12.07 6.24
CA MET A 62 -8.94 10.86 6.14
C MET A 62 -8.39 9.90 5.09
N ALA A 63 -8.43 8.59 5.38
CA ALA A 63 -7.95 7.57 4.45
C ALA A 63 -8.77 7.52 3.14
N CYS A 64 -10.08 7.77 3.21
CA CYS A 64 -10.94 7.79 2.04
C CYS A 64 -10.60 8.86 1.00
N SER A 65 -9.79 9.87 1.34
CA SER A 65 -9.32 10.87 0.37
C SER A 65 -8.26 10.31 -0.60
N LEU A 66 -7.64 9.18 -0.27
CA LEU A 66 -6.63 8.51 -1.10
C LEU A 66 -7.16 7.27 -1.83
N LEU A 67 -8.30 6.74 -1.38
CA LEU A 67 -8.75 5.40 -1.72
C LEU A 67 -10.01 5.45 -2.56
N GLN A 68 -10.06 4.58 -3.57
CA GLN A 68 -11.25 4.40 -4.39
C GLN A 68 -12.31 3.62 -3.59
N GLU A 69 -13.58 3.95 -3.84
CA GLU A 69 -14.69 3.25 -3.23
C GLU A 69 -14.72 1.78 -3.66
N GLN A 70 -14.85 0.86 -2.70
CA GLN A 70 -14.85 -0.59 -2.93
C GLN A 70 -13.58 -1.13 -3.63
N GLY A 71 -12.50 -0.35 -3.64
CA GLY A 71 -11.23 -0.79 -4.23
C GLY A 71 -10.63 -1.99 -3.51
N THR A 72 -9.91 -2.80 -4.27
CA THR A 72 -9.06 -3.89 -3.74
C THR A 72 -7.61 -3.49 -3.88
N TYR A 73 -6.85 -3.73 -2.83
CA TYR A 73 -5.45 -3.32 -2.73
C TYR A 73 -4.59 -4.42 -2.15
N VAL A 74 -3.36 -4.55 -2.63
CA VAL A 74 -2.30 -5.33 -2.01
C VAL A 74 -1.51 -4.43 -1.08
N LEU A 75 -1.25 -4.90 0.15
CA LEU A 75 -0.37 -4.21 1.08
C LEU A 75 1.09 -4.38 0.64
N VAL A 76 1.83 -3.28 0.52
CA VAL A 76 3.25 -3.31 0.16
C VAL A 76 4.07 -2.53 1.19
N GLN A 77 5.30 -2.96 1.41
CA GLN A 77 6.29 -2.19 2.18
C GLN A 77 7.13 -1.31 1.26
N ILE A 78 7.50 -0.13 1.76
CA ILE A 78 8.38 0.82 1.06
C ILE A 78 9.78 0.67 1.64
N ILE A 79 10.72 0.24 0.80
CA ILE A 79 12.14 0.16 1.13
C ILE A 79 12.83 1.36 0.50
N ARG A 80 13.25 2.30 1.34
CA ARG A 80 13.98 3.48 0.88
C ARG A 80 15.42 3.08 0.56
N GLY A 81 15.87 3.38 -0.65
CA GLY A 81 17.27 3.20 -1.01
C GLY A 81 18.19 4.12 -0.20
N GLU A 82 19.34 3.60 0.20
CA GLU A 82 20.43 4.40 0.78
C GLU A 82 21.32 4.97 -0.33
N ASP A 83 22.01 6.08 -0.06
CA ASP A 83 23.07 6.65 -0.92
C ASP A 83 22.71 6.84 -2.41
N GLY A 84 21.46 7.25 -2.67
CA GLY A 84 20.97 7.54 -4.03
C GLY A 84 20.38 6.34 -4.78
N ALA A 85 20.26 5.18 -4.13
CA ALA A 85 19.50 4.06 -4.67
C ALA A 85 17.99 4.41 -4.76
N PRO A 86 17.27 3.88 -5.78
CA PRO A 86 15.84 4.11 -5.91
C PRO A 86 15.05 3.47 -4.77
N THR A 87 13.88 4.03 -4.48
CA THR A 87 12.91 3.41 -3.57
C THR A 87 12.32 2.16 -4.22
N HIS A 88 12.29 1.06 -3.48
CA HIS A 88 11.71 -0.22 -3.90
C HIS A 88 10.44 -0.52 -3.11
N TYR A 89 9.54 -1.31 -3.70
CA TYR A 89 8.30 -1.74 -3.08
C TYR A 89 8.26 -3.27 -3.02
N GLU A 90 7.99 -3.83 -1.85
CA GLU A 90 7.87 -5.28 -1.72
C GLU A 90 6.46 -5.64 -1.30
N SER A 91 5.87 -6.62 -1.99
CA SER A 91 4.57 -7.17 -1.64
C SER A 91 4.61 -7.82 -0.27
N LEU A 92 3.61 -7.52 0.56
CA LEU A 92 3.36 -8.28 1.79
C LEU A 92 2.32 -9.39 1.57
N LEU A 93 1.83 -9.59 0.34
CA LEU A 93 1.00 -10.73 -0.07
C LEU A 93 1.90 -11.85 -0.61
N ASP A 94 1.68 -13.06 -0.11
CA ASP A 94 2.43 -14.26 -0.53
C ASP A 94 2.08 -14.64 -1.97
N ASN A 95 3.07 -15.07 -2.75
CA ASN A 95 2.89 -15.52 -4.14
C ASN A 95 2.13 -14.50 -5.01
N LEU A 96 2.45 -13.20 -4.88
CA LEU A 96 1.82 -12.15 -5.69
C LEU A 96 1.90 -12.49 -7.18
N ASP A 97 3.05 -12.99 -7.65
CA ASP A 97 3.29 -13.30 -9.06
C ASP A 97 2.39 -14.43 -9.59
N ASP A 98 2.00 -15.38 -8.74
CA ASP A 98 1.11 -16.48 -9.11
C ASP A 98 -0.37 -16.03 -9.13
N GLN A 99 -0.72 -15.07 -8.27
CA GLN A 99 -2.11 -14.66 -8.05
C GLN A 99 -2.51 -13.43 -8.87
N TYR A 100 -1.56 -12.53 -9.07
CA TYR A 100 -1.70 -11.24 -9.73
C TYR A 100 -0.45 -10.94 -10.58
N PRO A 101 -0.18 -11.74 -11.63
CA PRO A 101 1.02 -11.58 -12.47
C PRO A 101 1.13 -10.18 -13.11
N GLU A 102 0.01 -9.49 -13.30
CA GLU A 102 -0.06 -8.10 -13.79
C GLU A 102 0.48 -7.06 -12.80
N LEU A 103 0.52 -7.39 -11.51
CA LEU A 103 1.03 -6.52 -10.44
C LEU A 103 2.51 -6.78 -10.11
N ALA A 104 3.01 -7.97 -10.43
CA ALA A 104 4.39 -8.42 -10.18
C ALA A 104 5.46 -7.44 -10.71
N GLY A 105 5.24 -6.85 -11.89
CA GLY A 105 6.18 -5.91 -12.51
C GLY A 105 6.18 -4.51 -11.88
N GLN A 106 5.22 -4.20 -11.01
CA GLN A 106 5.00 -2.85 -10.47
C GLN A 106 5.57 -2.68 -9.05
N SER A 107 5.82 -3.79 -8.35
CA SER A 107 6.56 -3.82 -7.08
C SER A 107 8.04 -3.47 -7.28
N VAL A 108 8.63 -3.87 -8.41
CA VAL A 108 10.01 -3.52 -8.79
C VAL A 108 10.04 -2.10 -9.37
N GLY A 109 10.14 -1.12 -8.47
CA GLY A 109 10.18 0.33 -8.72
C GLY A 109 10.56 0.75 -10.13
N THR A 110 9.56 0.93 -10.99
CA THR A 110 9.68 1.69 -12.23
C THR A 110 8.47 2.61 -12.36
N GLN A 111 8.39 3.63 -11.49
CA GLN A 111 7.73 4.87 -11.91
C GLN A 111 8.66 5.54 -12.93
N GLN A 112 8.64 5.06 -14.17
CA GLN A 112 9.13 5.84 -15.29
C GLN A 112 8.24 7.07 -15.39
N ALA A 113 8.83 8.24 -15.22
CA ALA A 113 8.24 9.51 -15.57
C ALA A 113 7.74 9.42 -17.03
N VAL A 114 6.42 9.42 -17.20
CA VAL A 114 5.83 9.68 -18.51
C VAL A 114 6.10 11.15 -18.81
N VAL A 115 6.80 11.34 -19.94
CA VAL A 115 7.38 12.57 -20.50
C VAL A 115 6.40 13.74 -20.54
#